data_AF-A0A969XN27-F1
#
_entry.id   AF-A0A969XN27-F1
#
_cell.length_a   1.000
_cell.length_b   1.000
_cell.length_c   1.000
_cell.angle_alpha   90.00
_cell.angle_beta   90.00
_cell.angle_gamma   90.00
#
_symmetry.space_group_name_H-M   'P 1'
#
loop_
_entity.id
_entity.type
_entity.pdbx_description
1 polymer ?
#
loop_
_entity_poly.entity_id
_entity_poly.type
_entity_poly.pdbx_seq_one_letter_code
_entity_poly.pdbx_strand_id
1 'polypeptide(L)'
;MANGEMAPEGVVCPYCGERLEMPFRGHDWSRCRGCGTDVNVSAQLAFLRARRLFHQAQRAHGVPFVRMHHAAGREGDVLRIMQQAYSGLQEAVVHDLPDEQRVQAVEMMAEITRLLARHGQVSVMEVGYWTRVLSLREARQEYAAVEAALDAGRGPGLGGRLAWWRLRYREVRLRAALETLERQIHGLEEGIGFPERPHLDLHERARWQRRDA
;
A
#
# COMPACT_ATOMS: atom_id res chain seq x y z
N MET A 1 19.91 -0.13 -29.18
CA MET A 1 19.09 1.10 -29.09
C MET A 1 17.75 0.80 -29.74
N ALA A 2 16.75 0.53 -28.92
CA ALA A 2 15.36 0.44 -29.34
C ALA A 2 14.57 1.24 -28.31
N ASN A 3 14.52 2.56 -28.51
CA ASN A 3 13.56 3.41 -27.82
C ASN A 3 12.20 3.09 -28.44
N GLY A 4 11.60 2.00 -27.97
CA GLY A 4 10.17 1.75 -28.13
C GLY A 4 9.44 2.75 -27.25
N GLU A 5 9.33 3.98 -27.76
CA GLU A 5 8.40 4.98 -27.26
C GLU A 5 7.00 4.39 -27.53
N MET A 6 6.55 3.54 -26.60
CA MET A 6 5.15 3.11 -26.53
C MET A 6 4.34 4.40 -26.48
N ALA A 7 3.65 4.71 -27.58
CA ALA A 7 2.58 5.70 -27.57
C ALA A 7 1.72 5.42 -26.32
N PRO A 8 1.40 6.43 -25.49
CA PRO A 8 0.68 6.18 -24.27
C PRO A 8 -0.69 5.61 -24.65
N GLU A 9 -0.87 4.30 -24.48
CA GLU A 9 -2.18 3.74 -24.19
C GLU A 9 -2.77 4.66 -23.12
N GLY A 10 -3.83 5.38 -23.48
CA GLY A 10 -4.29 6.50 -22.67
C GLY A 10 -4.50 6.06 -21.23
N VAL A 11 -4.00 6.84 -20.29
CA VAL A 11 -4.23 6.58 -18.87
C VAL A 11 -5.73 6.68 -18.63
N VAL A 12 -6.31 5.68 -17.96
CA VAL A 12 -7.72 5.70 -17.57
C VAL A 12 -7.86 6.21 -16.15
N CYS A 13 -8.95 6.92 -15.89
CA CYS A 13 -9.31 7.33 -14.56
C CYS A 13 -9.54 6.08 -13.71
N PRO A 14 -8.86 5.92 -12.58
CA PRO A 14 -9.01 4.72 -11.77
C PRO A 14 -10.36 4.65 -11.03
N TYR A 15 -11.11 5.76 -10.99
CA TYR A 15 -12.41 5.82 -10.31
C TYR A 15 -13.60 5.49 -11.21
N CYS A 16 -13.55 5.87 -12.50
CA CYS A 16 -14.67 5.69 -13.42
C CYS A 16 -14.31 5.04 -14.76
N GLY A 17 -13.02 4.73 -15.00
CA GLY A 17 -12.56 4.09 -16.24
C GLY A 17 -12.48 5.02 -17.46
N GLU A 18 -12.92 6.28 -17.34
CA GLU A 18 -12.87 7.26 -18.43
C GLU A 18 -11.43 7.56 -18.84
N ARG A 19 -11.19 7.77 -20.13
CA ARG A 19 -9.84 8.11 -20.61
C ARG A 19 -9.45 9.51 -20.13
N LEU A 20 -8.32 9.61 -19.44
CA LEU A 20 -7.77 10.89 -19.01
C LEU A 20 -7.10 11.59 -20.19
N GLU A 21 -7.24 12.90 -20.22
CA GLU A 21 -6.44 13.74 -21.10
C GLU A 21 -5.03 13.82 -20.56
N MET A 22 -4.05 13.63 -21.43
CA MET A 22 -2.66 13.79 -21.04
C MET A 22 -2.42 15.27 -20.71
N PRO A 23 -1.89 15.57 -19.51
CA PRO A 23 -1.65 16.94 -19.11
C PRO A 23 -0.59 17.58 -20.02
N PHE A 24 -0.69 18.90 -20.19
CA PHE A 24 0.30 19.66 -20.96
C PHE A 24 1.69 19.57 -20.29
N ARG A 25 2.77 19.68 -21.07
CA ARG A 25 4.15 19.51 -20.58
C ARG A 25 4.39 20.26 -19.26
N GLY A 26 4.85 19.56 -18.24
CA GLY A 26 5.13 20.11 -16.91
C GLY A 26 3.97 20.06 -15.92
N HIS A 27 2.81 19.53 -16.32
CA HIS A 27 1.71 19.23 -15.42
C HIS A 27 1.58 17.71 -15.25
N ASP A 28 1.39 17.26 -14.01
CA ASP A 28 1.19 15.85 -13.69
C ASP A 28 -0.28 15.54 -13.35
N TRP A 29 -1.13 16.56 -13.23
CA TRP A 29 -2.52 16.41 -12.83
C TRP A 29 -3.48 16.59 -14.00
N SER A 30 -4.48 15.72 -14.09
CA SER A 30 -5.55 15.78 -15.08
C SER A 30 -6.90 15.60 -14.39
N ARG A 31 -7.85 16.48 -14.69
CA ARG A 31 -9.21 16.39 -14.16
C ARG A 31 -10.03 15.45 -15.03
N CYS A 32 -10.55 14.38 -14.43
CA CYS A 32 -11.35 13.40 -15.14
C CYS A 32 -12.68 14.01 -15.63
N ARG A 33 -12.99 13.88 -16.93
CA ARG A 33 -14.27 14.36 -17.51
C ARG A 33 -15.49 13.56 -17.04
N GLY A 34 -15.32 12.27 -16.76
CA GLY A 34 -16.41 11.38 -16.31
C GLY A 34 -16.86 11.68 -14.87
N CYS A 35 -15.95 11.58 -13.90
CA CYS A 35 -16.29 11.75 -12.47
C CYS A 35 -15.86 13.09 -11.84
N GLY A 36 -15.14 13.95 -12.56
CA GLY A 36 -14.70 15.26 -12.08
C GLY A 36 -13.51 15.24 -11.10
N THR A 37 -12.98 14.07 -10.75
CA THR A 37 -11.85 13.87 -9.82
C THR A 37 -10.53 14.26 -10.47
N ASP A 38 -9.66 14.93 -9.72
CA ASP A 38 -8.28 15.22 -10.13
C ASP A 38 -7.41 13.98 -9.92
N VAL A 39 -6.67 13.59 -10.96
CA VAL A 39 -5.82 12.40 -10.97
C VAL A 39 -4.40 12.79 -11.33
N ASN A 40 -3.45 12.36 -10.52
CA ASN A 40 -2.03 12.45 -10.87
C ASN A 40 -1.69 11.35 -11.90
N VAL A 41 -1.46 11.78 -13.15
CA VAL A 41 -1.23 10.94 -14.32
C VAL A 41 0.15 10.27 -14.26
N SER A 42 1.19 10.96 -13.77
CA SER A 42 2.52 10.37 -13.62
C SER A 42 2.51 9.27 -12.56
N ALA A 43 1.87 9.50 -11.42
CA ALA A 43 1.67 8.51 -10.38
C ALA A 43 0.92 7.27 -10.88
N GLN A 44 -0.14 7.46 -11.67
CA GLN A 44 -0.89 6.35 -12.27
C GLN A 44 -0.04 5.55 -13.26
N LEU A 45 0.73 6.21 -14.11
CA LEU A 45 1.65 5.54 -15.03
C LEU A 45 2.73 4.75 -14.29
N ALA A 46 3.31 5.35 -13.24
CA ALA A 46 4.31 4.72 -12.39
C ALA A 46 3.74 3.47 -11.71
N PHE A 47 2.54 3.57 -11.11
CA PHE A 47 1.85 2.44 -10.49
C PHE A 47 1.56 1.32 -11.50
N LEU A 48 0.96 1.64 -12.65
CA LEU A 48 0.59 0.65 -13.66
C LEU A 48 1.82 -0.05 -14.25
N ARG A 49 2.90 0.69 -14.49
CA ARG A 49 4.18 0.14 -14.95
C ARG A 49 4.77 -0.79 -13.89
N ALA A 50 4.83 -0.35 -12.65
CA ALA A 50 5.41 -1.12 -11.56
C ALA A 50 4.62 -2.41 -11.29
N ARG A 51 3.29 -2.34 -11.29
CA ARG A 51 2.40 -3.50 -11.19
C ARG A 51 2.64 -4.51 -12.32
N ARG A 52 2.83 -4.03 -13.56
CA ARG A 52 3.13 -4.89 -14.71
C ARG A 52 4.47 -5.61 -14.53
N LEU A 53 5.51 -4.90 -14.07
CA LEU A 53 6.83 -5.46 -13.80
C LEU A 53 6.78 -6.50 -12.67
N PHE A 54 6.06 -6.20 -11.59
CA PHE A 54 5.84 -7.11 -10.47
C PHE A 54 5.20 -8.44 -10.94
N HIS A 55 4.10 -8.37 -11.70
CA HIS A 55 3.47 -9.57 -12.25
C HIS A 55 4.33 -10.29 -13.31
N GLN A 56 5.17 -9.57 -14.05
CA GLN A 56 6.14 -10.18 -14.95
C GLN A 56 7.18 -11.00 -14.16
N ALA A 57 7.72 -10.45 -13.09
CA ALA A 57 8.65 -11.15 -12.21
C ALA A 57 8.00 -12.37 -11.55
N GLN A 58 6.74 -12.24 -11.07
CA GLN A 58 6.01 -13.36 -10.46
C GLN A 58 5.83 -14.52 -11.44
N ARG A 59 5.44 -14.21 -12.68
CA ARG A 59 5.28 -15.22 -13.75
C ARG A 59 6.60 -15.87 -14.15
N ALA A 60 7.69 -15.09 -14.20
CA ALA A 60 9.02 -15.62 -14.53
C ALA A 60 9.56 -16.59 -13.47
N HIS A 61 9.16 -16.40 -12.20
CA HIS A 61 9.63 -17.20 -11.08
C HIS A 61 8.72 -18.41 -10.77
N GLY A 62 7.42 -18.36 -11.06
CA GLY A 62 6.51 -19.51 -10.97
C GLY A 62 6.19 -20.01 -9.56
N VAL A 63 6.88 -19.49 -8.52
CA VAL A 63 6.61 -19.73 -7.10
C VAL A 63 6.66 -18.41 -6.32
N PRO A 64 6.00 -18.31 -5.15
CA PRO A 64 6.08 -17.12 -4.30
C PRO A 64 7.54 -16.79 -3.95
N PHE A 65 7.93 -15.51 -4.04
CA PHE A 65 9.32 -15.06 -3.89
C PHE A 65 9.91 -15.39 -2.50
N VAL A 66 9.07 -15.61 -1.50
CA VAL A 66 9.46 -16.09 -0.16
C VAL A 66 10.27 -17.39 -0.24
N ARG A 67 10.11 -18.18 -1.31
CA ARG A 67 10.79 -19.46 -1.54
C ARG A 67 11.93 -19.40 -2.56
N MET A 68 12.24 -18.22 -3.11
CA MET A 68 13.37 -18.06 -4.03
C MET A 68 14.69 -18.40 -3.30
N HIS A 69 15.47 -19.31 -3.87
CA HIS A 69 16.81 -19.70 -3.40
C HIS A 69 17.86 -19.19 -4.41
N HIS A 70 19.05 -18.82 -3.91
CA HIS A 70 20.19 -18.27 -4.65
C HIS A 70 20.70 -19.07 -5.87
N ALA A 71 20.13 -20.24 -6.15
CA ALA A 71 20.63 -21.17 -7.17
C ALA A 71 19.88 -21.08 -8.52
N ALA A 72 18.83 -20.25 -8.65
CA ALA A 72 18.11 -20.13 -9.91
C ALA A 72 18.87 -19.18 -10.85
N GLY A 73 19.48 -19.70 -11.93
CA GLY A 73 20.27 -18.92 -12.91
C GLY A 73 19.55 -17.76 -13.64
N ARG A 74 18.31 -17.41 -13.25
CA ARG A 74 17.55 -16.22 -13.69
C ARG A 74 17.33 -15.19 -12.58
N GLU A 75 18.00 -15.36 -11.44
CA GLU A 75 17.86 -14.52 -10.26
C GLU A 75 18.18 -13.04 -10.53
N GLY A 76 19.27 -12.76 -11.26
CA GLY A 76 19.66 -11.38 -11.58
C GLY A 76 18.61 -10.58 -12.37
N ASP A 77 17.94 -11.23 -13.34
CA ASP A 77 16.87 -10.58 -14.11
C ASP A 77 15.63 -10.30 -13.26
N VAL A 78 15.25 -11.26 -12.41
CA VAL A 78 14.13 -11.08 -11.48
C VAL A 78 14.42 -9.94 -10.50
N LEU A 79 15.61 -9.90 -9.91
CA LEU A 79 16.00 -8.84 -8.99
C LEU A 79 16.00 -7.47 -9.67
N ARG A 80 16.50 -7.38 -10.90
CA ARG A 80 16.48 -6.14 -11.68
C ARG A 80 15.04 -5.67 -11.96
N ILE A 81 14.14 -6.58 -12.37
CA ILE A 81 12.73 -6.25 -12.62
C ILE A 81 12.04 -5.82 -11.31
N MET A 82 12.34 -6.49 -10.20
CA MET A 82 11.76 -6.18 -8.89
C MET A 82 12.28 -4.84 -8.35
N GLN A 83 13.55 -4.50 -8.58
CA GLN A 83 14.09 -3.18 -8.27
C GLN A 83 13.38 -2.08 -9.08
N GLN A 84 13.14 -2.32 -10.37
CA GLN A 84 12.39 -1.37 -11.22
C GLN A 84 10.94 -1.23 -10.75
N ALA A 85 10.29 -2.33 -10.35
CA ALA A 85 8.96 -2.29 -9.76
C ALA A 85 8.96 -1.51 -8.43
N TYR A 86 9.96 -1.71 -7.58
CA TYR A 86 10.10 -0.99 -6.32
C TYR A 86 10.20 0.51 -6.54
N SER A 87 11.12 0.96 -7.40
CA SER A 87 11.29 2.39 -7.70
C SER A 87 10.04 3.02 -8.30
N GLY A 88 9.35 2.32 -9.21
CA GLY A 88 8.09 2.82 -9.78
C GLY A 88 6.96 2.90 -8.76
N LEU A 89 6.92 1.99 -7.78
CA LEU A 89 5.98 2.09 -6.66
C LEU A 89 6.34 3.24 -5.71
N GLN A 90 7.62 3.47 -5.43
CA GLN A 90 8.07 4.63 -4.62
C GLN A 90 7.61 5.94 -5.24
N GLU A 91 7.78 6.10 -6.55
CA GLU A 91 7.29 7.28 -7.31
C GLU A 91 5.76 7.41 -7.22
N ALA A 92 5.03 6.29 -7.35
CA ALA A 92 3.58 6.32 -7.32
C ALA A 92 3.00 6.66 -5.93
N VAL A 93 3.56 6.08 -4.86
CA VAL A 93 3.00 6.20 -3.50
C VAL A 93 3.27 7.53 -2.83
N VAL A 94 4.14 8.39 -3.38
CA VAL A 94 4.28 9.79 -2.92
C VAL A 94 3.04 10.63 -3.27
N HIS A 95 2.26 10.20 -4.27
CA HIS A 95 1.06 10.89 -4.70
C HIS A 95 -0.20 10.18 -4.20
N ASP A 96 -1.34 10.89 -4.27
CA ASP A 96 -2.63 10.32 -3.89
C ASP A 96 -3.09 9.30 -4.93
N LEU A 97 -2.87 8.03 -4.60
CA LEU A 97 -3.45 6.90 -5.33
C LEU A 97 -4.85 6.58 -4.77
N PRO A 98 -5.75 6.01 -5.59
CA PRO A 98 -6.99 5.40 -5.12
C PRO A 98 -6.74 4.34 -4.05
N ASP A 99 -7.68 4.16 -3.11
CA ASP A 99 -7.55 3.22 -2.00
C ASP A 99 -7.15 1.81 -2.43
N GLU A 100 -7.83 1.25 -3.43
CA GLU A 100 -7.52 -0.09 -3.94
C GLU A 100 -6.09 -0.21 -4.48
N GLN A 101 -5.58 0.85 -5.12
CA GLN A 101 -4.23 0.87 -5.63
C GLN A 101 -3.20 1.10 -4.53
N ARG A 102 -3.47 1.95 -3.53
CA ARG A 102 -2.64 2.10 -2.34
C ARG A 102 -2.45 0.77 -1.62
N VAL A 103 -3.56 0.06 -1.45
CA VAL A 103 -3.64 -1.30 -0.90
C VAL A 103 -2.71 -2.26 -1.65
N GLN A 104 -2.85 -2.33 -2.97
CA GLN A 104 -2.01 -3.18 -3.81
C GLN A 104 -0.54 -2.75 -3.76
N ALA A 105 -0.27 -1.44 -3.74
CA ALA A 105 1.08 -0.90 -3.66
C ALA A 105 1.78 -1.33 -2.37
N VAL A 106 1.13 -1.20 -1.20
CA VAL A 106 1.70 -1.63 0.08
C VAL A 106 2.01 -3.13 0.09
N GLU A 107 1.10 -3.96 -0.42
CA GLU A 107 1.28 -5.41 -0.51
C GLU A 107 2.47 -5.77 -1.40
N MET A 108 2.55 -5.16 -2.59
CA MET A 108 3.67 -5.34 -3.51
C MET A 108 4.99 -4.86 -2.88
N MET A 109 5.01 -3.68 -2.24
CA MET A 109 6.20 -3.14 -1.57
C MET A 109 6.70 -4.07 -0.47
N ALA A 110 5.80 -4.60 0.37
CA ALA A 110 6.17 -5.54 1.43
C ALA A 110 6.74 -6.86 0.88
N GLU A 111 6.24 -7.35 -0.27
CA GLU A 111 6.79 -8.54 -0.91
C GLU A 111 8.14 -8.27 -1.60
N ILE A 112 8.23 -7.19 -2.38
CA ILE A 112 9.44 -6.79 -3.10
C ILE A 112 10.58 -6.51 -2.13
N THR A 113 10.36 -5.73 -1.07
CA THR A 113 11.42 -5.42 -0.10
C THR A 113 11.94 -6.64 0.64
N ARG A 114 11.07 -7.60 1.00
CA ARG A 114 11.50 -8.87 1.60
C ARG A 114 12.41 -9.67 0.67
N LEU A 115 12.14 -9.66 -0.63
CA LEU A 115 13.03 -10.29 -1.63
C LEU A 115 14.34 -9.52 -1.71
N LEU A 116 14.28 -8.22 -2.01
CA LEU A 116 15.45 -7.36 -2.23
C LEU A 116 16.40 -7.32 -1.02
N ALA A 117 15.88 -7.34 0.20
CA ALA A 117 16.69 -7.34 1.41
C ALA A 117 17.53 -8.61 1.59
N ARG A 118 17.02 -9.78 1.17
CA ARG A 118 17.79 -11.04 1.17
C ARG A 118 19.01 -10.99 0.25
N HIS A 119 18.99 -10.10 -0.74
CA HIS A 119 20.08 -9.86 -1.68
C HIS A 119 20.83 -8.54 -1.40
N GLY A 120 20.63 -7.94 -0.22
CA GLY A 120 21.29 -6.71 0.18
C GLY A 120 20.98 -5.48 -0.68
N GLN A 121 19.88 -5.50 -1.45
CA GLN A 121 19.51 -4.40 -2.35
C GLN A 121 18.72 -3.29 -1.65
N VAL A 122 18.04 -3.61 -0.54
CA VAL A 122 17.32 -2.64 0.31
C VAL A 122 17.61 -2.93 1.78
N SER A 123 17.42 -1.92 2.62
CA SER A 123 17.68 -2.02 4.05
C SER A 123 16.65 -2.92 4.76
N VAL A 124 17.07 -3.56 5.87
CA VAL A 124 16.14 -4.28 6.76
C VAL A 124 15.11 -3.32 7.39
N MET A 125 15.46 -2.04 7.53
CA MET A 125 14.56 -1.00 8.01
C MET A 125 13.38 -0.79 7.06
N GLU A 126 13.63 -0.72 5.75
CA GLU A 126 12.57 -0.63 4.74
C GLU A 126 11.63 -1.85 4.77
N VAL A 127 12.17 -3.06 4.93
CA VAL A 127 11.34 -4.26 5.13
C VAL A 127 10.46 -4.11 6.38
N GLY A 128 11.07 -3.64 7.47
CA GLY A 128 10.37 -3.40 8.73
C GLY A 128 9.28 -2.35 8.62
N TYR A 129 9.48 -1.32 7.78
CA TYR A 129 8.51 -0.27 7.50
C TYR A 129 7.30 -0.84 6.75
N TRP A 130 7.51 -1.42 5.58
CA TRP A 130 6.42 -1.94 4.74
C TRP A 130 5.63 -3.06 5.43
N THR A 131 6.30 -3.90 6.21
CA THR A 131 5.62 -4.93 7.01
C THR A 131 4.69 -4.32 8.06
N ARG A 132 5.12 -3.26 8.75
CA ARG A 132 4.29 -2.58 9.76
C ARG A 132 3.15 -1.79 9.15
N VAL A 133 3.35 -1.18 7.99
CA VAL A 133 2.28 -0.53 7.23
C VAL A 133 1.20 -1.56 6.88
N LEU A 134 1.58 -2.75 6.41
CA LEU A 134 0.64 -3.85 6.15
C LEU A 134 -0.12 -4.26 7.43
N SER A 135 0.60 -4.49 8.54
CA SER A 135 -0.02 -4.85 9.82
C SER A 135 -0.95 -3.76 10.37
N LEU A 136 -0.61 -2.48 10.20
CA LEU A 136 -1.46 -1.36 10.60
C LEU A 136 -2.78 -1.38 9.84
N ARG A 137 -2.74 -1.66 8.54
CA ARG A 137 -3.93 -1.75 7.70
C ARG A 137 -4.81 -2.95 8.09
N GLU A 138 -4.21 -4.13 8.30
CA GLU A 138 -4.95 -5.31 8.79
C GLU A 138 -5.61 -5.02 10.15
N ALA A 139 -4.88 -4.41 11.07
CA ALA A 139 -5.40 -4.03 12.38
C ALA A 139 -6.55 -3.01 12.30
N ARG A 140 -6.51 -2.08 11.33
CA ARG A 140 -7.61 -1.12 11.07
C ARG A 140 -8.86 -1.82 10.53
N GLN A 141 -8.70 -2.78 9.61
CA GLN A 141 -9.82 -3.58 9.12
C GLN A 141 -10.46 -4.40 10.24
N GLU A 142 -9.64 -5.01 11.10
CA GLU A 142 -10.13 -5.72 12.28
C GLU A 142 -10.87 -4.79 13.24
N TYR A 143 -10.33 -3.59 13.47
CA TYR A 143 -10.96 -2.60 14.33
C TYR A 143 -12.32 -2.18 13.79
N ALA A 144 -12.43 -1.84 12.51
CA ALA A 144 -13.69 -1.47 11.87
C ALA A 144 -14.74 -2.59 11.96
N ALA A 145 -14.32 -3.86 11.83
CA ALA A 145 -15.20 -5.01 12.02
C ALA A 145 -15.69 -5.15 13.47
N VAL A 146 -14.82 -4.89 14.46
CA VAL A 146 -15.21 -4.89 15.88
C VAL A 146 -16.16 -3.74 16.19
N GLU A 147 -15.91 -2.55 15.65
CA GLU A 147 -16.76 -1.37 15.81
C GLU A 147 -18.16 -1.62 15.24
N ALA A 148 -18.26 -2.14 14.01
CA ALA A 148 -19.55 -2.53 13.41
C ALA A 148 -20.29 -3.59 14.25
N ALA A 149 -19.56 -4.53 14.86
CA ALA A 149 -20.15 -5.54 15.75
C ALA A 149 -20.63 -4.96 17.08
N LEU A 150 -20.01 -3.89 17.58
CA LEU A 150 -20.46 -3.18 18.77
C LEU A 150 -21.70 -2.33 18.47
N ASP A 151 -21.73 -1.67 17.31
CA ASP A 151 -22.87 -0.87 16.83
C ASP A 151 -24.12 -1.73 16.57
N ALA A 152 -23.94 -3.00 16.16
CA ALA A 152 -25.02 -3.97 16.04
C ALA A 152 -25.69 -4.32 17.39
N GLY A 153 -25.12 -3.91 18.51
CA GLY A 153 -25.71 -4.02 19.84
C GLY A 153 -25.49 -5.36 20.53
N ARG A 154 -26.08 -5.49 21.72
CA ARG A 154 -25.90 -6.67 22.59
C ARG A 154 -27.01 -7.69 22.35
N GLY A 155 -26.63 -8.95 22.09
CA GLY A 155 -27.58 -10.06 22.05
C GLY A 155 -28.25 -10.35 23.41
N PRO A 156 -29.45 -10.95 23.44
CA PRO A 156 -30.17 -11.23 24.68
C PRO A 156 -29.45 -12.26 25.57
N GLY A 157 -29.66 -12.14 26.89
CA GLY A 157 -29.14 -13.09 27.89
C GLY A 157 -27.68 -12.86 28.33
N LEU A 158 -27.21 -13.71 29.25
CA LEU A 158 -25.86 -13.62 29.85
C LEU A 158 -24.73 -13.88 28.83
N GLY A 159 -24.95 -14.79 27.87
CA GLY A 159 -23.99 -15.06 26.79
C GLY A 159 -23.74 -13.84 25.89
N GLY A 160 -24.79 -13.10 25.56
CA GLY A 160 -24.67 -11.84 24.81
C GLY A 160 -23.94 -10.75 25.60
N ARG A 161 -24.13 -10.68 26.93
CA ARG A 161 -23.35 -9.77 27.79
C ARG A 161 -21.86 -10.09 27.78
N LEU A 162 -21.49 -11.37 27.92
CA LEU A 162 -20.09 -11.81 27.90
C LEU A 162 -19.44 -11.60 26.52
N ALA A 163 -20.14 -11.91 25.44
CA ALA A 163 -19.66 -11.66 24.08
C ALA A 163 -19.40 -10.16 23.84
N TRP A 164 -20.31 -9.30 24.28
CA TRP A 164 -20.15 -7.85 24.20
C TRP A 164 -18.94 -7.34 25.00
N TRP A 165 -18.73 -7.85 26.22
CA TRP A 165 -17.55 -7.50 27.02
C TRP A 165 -16.24 -7.97 26.35
N ARG A 166 -16.22 -9.16 25.73
CA ARG A 166 -15.06 -9.62 24.95
C ARG A 166 -14.78 -8.71 23.76
N LEU A 167 -15.82 -8.24 23.06
CA LEU A 167 -15.67 -7.29 21.95
C LEU A 167 -15.10 -5.96 22.44
N ARG A 168 -15.63 -5.41 23.53
CA ARG A 168 -15.09 -4.18 24.17
C ARG A 168 -13.62 -4.33 24.60
N TYR A 169 -13.27 -5.46 25.19
CA TYR A 169 -11.87 -5.73 25.54
C TYR A 169 -10.99 -5.80 24.28
N ARG A 170 -11.46 -6.47 23.22
CA ARG A 170 -10.75 -6.55 21.94
C ARG A 170 -10.56 -5.18 21.30
N GLU A 171 -11.57 -4.31 21.33
CA GLU A 171 -11.53 -2.93 20.84
C GLU A 171 -10.40 -2.14 21.53
N VAL A 172 -10.37 -2.13 22.88
CA VAL A 172 -9.32 -1.43 23.65
C VAL A 172 -7.92 -1.97 23.31
N ARG A 173 -7.79 -3.30 23.22
CA ARG A 173 -6.52 -3.93 22.85
C ARG A 173 -6.07 -3.56 21.44
N LEU A 174 -6.99 -3.54 20.48
CA LEU A 174 -6.69 -3.15 19.09
C LEU A 174 -6.29 -1.67 19.01
N ARG A 175 -6.96 -0.78 19.75
CA ARG A 175 -6.60 0.64 19.82
C ARG A 175 -5.15 0.85 20.30
N ALA A 176 -4.76 0.18 21.38
CA ALA A 176 -3.38 0.23 21.88
C ALA A 176 -2.36 -0.35 20.87
N ALA A 177 -2.73 -1.40 20.13
CA ALA A 177 -1.89 -1.96 19.08
C ALA A 177 -1.71 -1.00 17.90
N LEU A 178 -2.79 -0.33 17.46
CA LEU A 178 -2.75 0.69 16.41
C LEU A 178 -1.81 1.85 16.77
N GLU A 179 -1.94 2.40 17.98
CA GLU A 179 -1.06 3.48 18.46
C GLU A 179 0.42 3.06 18.53
N THR A 180 0.67 1.79 18.87
CA THR A 180 2.02 1.25 18.90
C THR A 180 2.59 1.09 17.49
N LEU A 181 1.80 0.56 16.55
CA LEU A 181 2.19 0.44 15.15
C LEU A 181 2.47 1.80 14.52
N GLU A 182 1.63 2.80 14.77
CA GLU A 182 1.86 4.16 14.26
C GLU A 182 3.17 4.76 14.78
N ARG A 183 3.47 4.62 16.07
CA ARG A 183 4.75 5.09 16.63
C ARG A 183 5.95 4.38 16.02
N GLN A 184 5.85 3.06 15.83
CA GLN A 184 6.92 2.29 15.20
C GLN A 184 7.14 2.68 13.74
N ILE A 185 6.06 2.96 13.00
CA ILE A 185 6.13 3.43 11.62
C ILE A 185 6.83 4.79 11.56
N HIS A 186 6.43 5.76 12.40
CA HIS A 186 7.11 7.05 12.46
C HIS A 186 8.59 6.94 12.81
N GLY A 187 8.95 6.11 13.79
CA GLY A 187 10.36 5.89 14.13
C GLY A 187 11.17 5.28 12.98
N LEU A 188 10.54 4.46 12.14
CA LEU A 188 11.17 3.91 10.93
C LEU A 188 11.25 4.95 9.80
N GLU A 189 10.24 5.80 9.63
CA GLU A 189 10.26 6.89 8.66
C GLU A 189 11.41 7.86 8.93
N GLU A 190 11.60 8.22 10.21
CA GLU A 190 12.72 9.06 10.67
C GLU A 190 14.07 8.38 10.43
N GLY A 191 14.16 7.07 10.72
CA GLY A 191 15.39 6.32 10.55
C GLY A 191 15.75 6.01 9.08
N ILE A 192 14.77 5.89 8.20
CA ILE A 192 14.98 5.69 6.75
C ILE A 192 15.30 7.03 6.07
N GLY A 193 14.71 8.13 6.54
CA GLY A 193 14.93 9.45 5.97
C GLY A 193 14.37 9.58 4.54
N PHE A 194 13.14 9.12 4.32
CA PHE A 194 12.49 9.21 3.01
C PHE A 194 12.54 10.66 2.45
N PRO A 195 13.00 10.88 1.20
CA PRO A 195 13.03 12.21 0.59
C PRO A 195 11.63 12.83 0.52
N GLU A 196 10.64 12.01 0.19
CA GLU A 196 9.22 12.35 0.17
C GLU A 196 8.46 11.21 0.87
N ARG A 197 7.56 11.56 1.80
CA ARG A 197 6.84 10.56 2.59
C ARG A 197 5.77 9.88 1.73
N PRO A 198 5.61 8.55 1.81
CA PRO A 198 4.51 7.87 1.15
C PRO A 198 3.14 8.38 1.62
N HIS A 199 2.28 8.80 0.69
CA HIS A 199 0.88 9.17 0.88
C HIS A 199 -0.01 7.93 1.04
N LEU A 200 0.19 7.21 2.14
CA LEU A 200 -0.50 5.96 2.44
C LEU A 200 -1.68 6.17 3.39
N ASP A 201 -2.33 7.34 3.38
CA ASP A 201 -3.35 7.80 4.34
C ASP A 201 -3.25 7.11 5.72
N LEU A 202 -2.04 7.18 6.30
CA LEU A 202 -1.76 6.63 7.62
C LEU A 202 -2.35 7.55 8.70
N HIS A 203 -2.95 8.68 8.29
CA HIS A 203 -3.22 9.86 9.11
C HIS A 203 -4.70 10.22 9.25
N GLU A 204 -5.63 9.29 9.06
CA GLU A 204 -6.99 9.37 9.62
C GLU A 204 -7.05 9.46 11.18
N ARG A 205 -5.96 9.87 11.84
CA ARG A 205 -5.89 10.34 13.23
C ARG A 205 -7.02 11.32 13.61
N ALA A 206 -7.57 12.04 12.64
CA ALA A 206 -8.58 13.08 12.88
C ALA A 206 -10.02 12.55 13.12
N ARG A 207 -10.32 11.27 12.85
CA ARG A 207 -11.64 10.69 13.18
C ARG A 207 -11.68 10.07 14.57
N TRP A 208 -10.57 9.49 15.03
CA TRP A 208 -10.50 8.78 16.30
C TRP A 208 -10.50 9.70 17.53
N GLN A 209 -9.81 10.84 17.46
CA GLN A 209 -9.75 11.78 18.59
C GLN A 209 -11.06 12.54 18.85
N ARG A 210 -11.98 12.61 17.87
CA ARG A 210 -13.22 13.40 17.98
C ARG A 210 -14.42 12.64 18.55
N ARG A 211 -14.34 11.31 18.70
CA ARG A 211 -15.44 10.51 19.25
C ARG A 211 -15.38 10.30 20.77
N ASP A 212 -14.28 10.72 21.40
CA ASP A 212 -14.10 10.75 22.86
C ASP A 212 -14.32 12.16 23.47
N ALA A 213 -14.88 13.10 22.70
CA ALA A 213 -15.20 14.47 23.13
C ALA A 213 -16.72 14.68 23.29
#